data_AF-A0A285C003-F1
#
_entry.id   AF-A0A285C003-F1
#
_cell.length_a   1.000
_cell.length_b   1.000
_cell.length_c   1.000
_cell.angle_alpha   90.00
_cell.angle_beta   90.00
_cell.angle_gamma   90.00
#
_symmetry.space_group_name_H-M   'P 1'
#
loop_
_entity.id
_entity.type
_entity.pdbx_description
1 polymer ?
#
loop_
_entity_poly.entity_id
_entity_poly.type
_entity_poly.pdbx_seq_one_letter_code
_entity_poly.pdbx_strand_id
1 'polypeptide(L)'
;MYLDDNPNYKTVWQLAHHWAGLDPDKTDTSAIPSPLREHIIRLVIAIRNRVITARTRSGVVFADNSLITIFEDIPHYIKTRICLTWGIFKKPYLDSLYVKREEVIDLCIKSYCDFPPCWTPKRLPYESSVPKETKNYRPADENEDRIRCQAIASTLWELDPAIHPVHMVQSTILQRFGNGRNYGEETIKDWIKSVDPQKKRKKGAPPKIQYKIPLIKDPQLGN
;
A
#
# COMPACT_ATOMS: atom_id res chain seq x y z
N MET A 1 -6.31 -4.30 -30.76
CA MET A 1 -5.72 -3.97 -29.45
C MET A 1 -4.73 -5.06 -29.11
N TYR A 2 -3.43 -4.74 -28.98
CA TYR A 2 -2.40 -5.74 -28.63
C TYR A 2 -2.43 -6.02 -27.13
N LEU A 3 -3.15 -7.06 -26.73
CA LEU A 3 -3.39 -7.44 -25.34
C LEU A 3 -2.45 -8.54 -24.85
N ASP A 4 -2.08 -9.46 -25.74
CA ASP A 4 -1.30 -10.66 -25.40
C ASP A 4 0.12 -10.34 -24.91
N ASP A 5 0.78 -9.37 -25.53
CA ASP A 5 2.17 -9.00 -25.22
C ASP A 5 2.27 -7.92 -24.13
N ASN A 6 1.14 -7.45 -23.59
CA ASN A 6 1.14 -6.36 -22.63
C ASN A 6 1.13 -6.90 -21.19
N PRO A 7 2.19 -6.69 -20.39
CA PRO A 7 2.30 -7.24 -19.05
C PRO A 7 1.26 -6.67 -18.05
N ASN A 8 0.60 -5.57 -18.41
CA ASN A 8 -0.47 -4.96 -17.62
C ASN A 8 -1.84 -5.61 -17.88
N TYR A 9 -1.93 -6.56 -18.79
CA TYR A 9 -3.15 -7.32 -19.05
C TYR A 9 -2.90 -8.80 -18.82
N LYS A 10 -3.92 -9.47 -18.27
CA LYS A 10 -3.99 -10.94 -18.20
C LYS A 10 -5.43 -11.36 -18.41
N THR A 11 -5.62 -12.56 -18.95
CA THR A 11 -6.97 -13.12 -19.05
C THR A 11 -7.48 -13.49 -17.65
N VAL A 12 -8.80 -13.56 -17.47
CA VAL A 12 -9.40 -14.02 -16.20
C VAL A 12 -8.90 -15.43 -15.86
N TRP A 13 -8.76 -16.30 -16.87
CA TRP A 13 -8.22 -17.64 -16.69
C TRP A 13 -6.78 -17.60 -16.17
N GLN A 14 -5.87 -16.93 -16.88
CA GLN A 14 -4.46 -16.86 -16.49
C GLN A 14 -4.27 -16.20 -15.12
N LEU A 15 -4.94 -15.08 -14.88
CA LEU A 15 -4.79 -14.33 -13.64
C LEU A 15 -5.23 -15.14 -12.43
N ALA A 16 -6.39 -15.79 -12.50
CA ALA A 16 -6.88 -16.61 -11.39
C ALA A 16 -5.97 -17.80 -11.09
N HIS A 17 -5.37 -18.41 -12.12
CA HIS A 17 -4.38 -19.48 -11.96
C HIS A 17 -3.11 -18.98 -11.26
N HIS A 18 -2.56 -17.86 -11.73
CA HIS A 18 -1.40 -17.25 -11.08
C HIS A 18 -1.69 -16.87 -9.63
N TRP A 19 -2.92 -16.41 -9.34
CA TRP A 19 -3.35 -16.07 -7.99
C TRP A 19 -3.42 -17.29 -7.07
N ALA A 20 -3.91 -18.41 -7.59
CA ALA A 20 -3.98 -19.69 -6.88
C ALA A 20 -2.64 -20.46 -6.83
N GLY A 21 -1.59 -19.97 -7.50
CA GLY A 21 -0.32 -20.69 -7.63
C GLY A 21 -0.40 -21.94 -8.51
N LEU A 22 -1.34 -22.00 -9.45
CA LEU A 22 -1.59 -23.14 -10.33
C LEU A 22 -1.16 -22.87 -11.78
N ASP A 23 -0.93 -23.95 -12.52
CA ASP A 23 -0.56 -23.91 -13.94
C ASP A 23 -1.81 -23.86 -14.84
N PRO A 24 -2.02 -22.80 -15.64
CA PRO A 24 -3.22 -22.62 -16.46
C PRO A 24 -3.42 -23.66 -17.58
N ASP A 25 -2.37 -24.41 -17.95
CA ASP A 25 -2.44 -25.42 -19.01
C ASP A 25 -2.67 -26.84 -18.49
N LYS A 26 -2.53 -27.06 -17.18
CA LYS A 26 -2.67 -28.38 -16.55
C LYS A 26 -3.97 -28.56 -15.77
N THR A 27 -4.75 -27.51 -15.57
CA THR A 27 -5.99 -27.57 -14.78
C THR A 27 -7.14 -28.17 -15.57
N ASP A 28 -7.77 -29.20 -15.02
CA ASP A 28 -9.04 -29.72 -15.51
C ASP A 28 -10.20 -28.78 -15.14
N THR A 29 -10.91 -28.30 -16.17
CA THR A 29 -12.12 -27.46 -16.01
C THR A 29 -13.28 -28.17 -15.33
N SER A 30 -13.31 -29.51 -15.33
CA SER A 30 -14.37 -30.30 -14.68
C SER A 30 -14.18 -30.42 -13.16
N ALA A 31 -12.94 -30.21 -12.69
CA ALA A 31 -12.53 -30.39 -11.30
C ALA A 31 -11.69 -29.21 -10.79
N ILE A 32 -12.24 -27.99 -10.85
CA ILE A 32 -11.53 -26.77 -10.44
C ILE A 32 -11.34 -26.71 -8.91
N PRO A 33 -10.10 -26.57 -8.41
CA PRO A 33 -9.80 -26.39 -6.98
C PRO A 33 -10.48 -25.15 -6.39
N SER A 34 -10.84 -25.21 -5.10
CA SER A 34 -11.53 -24.11 -4.41
C SER A 34 -10.83 -22.75 -4.48
N PRO A 35 -9.49 -22.64 -4.31
CA PRO A 35 -8.80 -21.35 -4.40
C PRO A 35 -8.92 -20.72 -5.80
N LEU A 36 -8.75 -21.54 -6.85
CA LEU A 36 -8.91 -21.09 -8.22
C LEU A 36 -10.36 -20.65 -8.52
N ARG A 37 -11.33 -21.43 -8.04
CA ARG A 37 -12.76 -21.11 -8.15
C ARG A 37 -13.07 -19.73 -7.56
N GLU A 38 -12.55 -19.45 -6.36
CA GLU A 38 -12.77 -18.19 -5.66
C GLU A 38 -12.26 -17.00 -6.47
N HIS A 39 -11.02 -17.09 -6.97
CA HIS A 39 -10.43 -16.01 -7.77
C HIS A 39 -11.17 -15.78 -9.10
N ILE A 40 -11.61 -16.84 -9.78
CA ILE A 40 -12.44 -16.71 -10.99
C ILE A 40 -13.76 -16.01 -10.65
N ILE A 41 -14.48 -16.47 -9.63
CA ILE A 41 -15.76 -15.89 -9.22
C ILE A 41 -15.59 -14.42 -8.84
N ARG A 42 -14.56 -14.07 -8.07
CA ARG A 42 -14.25 -12.69 -7.67
C ARG A 42 -14.10 -11.77 -8.87
N LEU A 43 -13.31 -12.19 -9.86
CA LEU A 43 -13.10 -11.42 -11.09
C LEU A 43 -14.38 -11.30 -11.92
N VAL A 44 -15.13 -12.40 -12.08
CA VAL A 44 -16.39 -12.39 -12.84
C VAL A 44 -17.45 -11.50 -12.19
N ILE A 45 -17.55 -11.49 -10.86
CA ILE A 45 -18.44 -10.56 -10.13
C ILE A 45 -18.01 -9.12 -10.35
N ALA A 46 -16.72 -8.82 -10.20
CA ALA A 46 -16.19 -7.48 -10.39
C ALA A 46 -16.46 -6.95 -11.82
N ILE A 47 -16.31 -7.80 -12.84
CA ILE A 47 -16.65 -7.49 -14.23
C ILE A 47 -18.14 -7.22 -14.39
N ARG A 48 -19.01 -8.11 -13.88
CA ARG A 48 -20.47 -7.99 -14.03
C ARG A 48 -21.03 -6.75 -13.32
N ASN A 49 -20.42 -6.37 -12.20
CA ASN A 49 -20.74 -5.16 -11.46
C ASN A 49 -20.04 -3.91 -11.99
N ARG A 50 -19.28 -4.03 -13.09
CA ARG A 50 -18.49 -2.95 -13.72
C ARG A 50 -17.51 -2.26 -12.76
N VAL A 51 -17.02 -2.98 -11.75
CA VAL A 51 -15.96 -2.52 -10.85
C VAL A 51 -14.61 -2.53 -11.56
N ILE A 52 -14.42 -3.51 -12.46
CA ILE A 52 -13.26 -3.59 -13.36
C ILE A 52 -13.74 -3.78 -14.79
N THR A 53 -12.94 -3.34 -15.76
CA THR A 53 -13.31 -3.42 -17.18
C THR A 53 -12.76 -4.72 -17.77
N ALA A 54 -13.63 -5.54 -18.37
CA ALA A 54 -13.22 -6.70 -19.17
C ALA A 54 -13.12 -6.32 -20.65
N ARG A 55 -12.11 -6.88 -21.32
CA ARG A 55 -11.83 -6.61 -22.74
C ARG A 55 -11.61 -7.91 -23.47
N THR A 56 -12.17 -8.04 -24.66
CA THR A 56 -11.85 -9.10 -25.62
C THR A 56 -10.99 -8.51 -26.73
N ARG A 57 -10.52 -9.35 -27.65
CA ARG A 57 -9.83 -8.86 -28.87
C ARG A 57 -10.73 -7.99 -29.75
N SER A 58 -12.05 -8.17 -29.66
CA SER A 58 -13.06 -7.45 -30.44
C SER A 58 -13.58 -6.16 -29.78
N GLY A 59 -13.38 -5.96 -28.47
CA GLY A 59 -13.91 -4.77 -27.79
C GLY A 59 -14.02 -4.90 -26.28
N VAL A 60 -14.63 -3.90 -25.65
CA VAL A 60 -14.90 -3.88 -24.20
C VAL A 60 -16.21 -4.63 -23.91
N VAL A 61 -16.23 -5.43 -22.85
CA VAL A 61 -17.41 -6.16 -22.38
C VAL A 61 -18.07 -5.36 -21.26
N PHE A 62 -19.41 -5.25 -21.29
CA PHE A 62 -20.19 -4.44 -20.34
C PHE A 62 -19.79 -2.95 -20.33
N ALA A 63 -19.49 -2.40 -21.50
CA ALA A 63 -18.91 -1.07 -21.67
C ALA A 63 -19.76 0.05 -21.08
N ASP A 64 -21.08 0.02 -21.30
CA ASP A 64 -22.03 1.02 -20.79
C ASP A 64 -23.45 0.44 -20.64
N ASN A 65 -24.43 1.32 -20.41
CA ASN A 65 -25.87 0.98 -20.31
C ASN A 65 -26.65 1.30 -21.60
N SER A 66 -25.98 1.54 -22.72
CA SER A 66 -26.67 1.82 -23.97
C SER A 66 -27.38 0.57 -24.50
N LEU A 67 -28.46 0.76 -25.25
CA LEU A 67 -29.23 -0.37 -25.79
C LEU A 67 -28.40 -1.24 -26.73
N ILE A 68 -27.48 -0.62 -27.49
CA ILE A 68 -26.61 -1.32 -28.45
C ILE A 68 -25.66 -2.27 -27.72
N THR A 69 -24.95 -1.78 -26.69
CA THR A 69 -24.03 -2.61 -25.91
C THR A 69 -24.75 -3.71 -25.15
N ILE A 70 -25.96 -3.46 -24.65
CA ILE A 70 -26.77 -4.47 -23.99
C ILE A 70 -27.01 -5.69 -24.89
N PHE A 71 -27.32 -5.49 -26.19
CA PHE A 71 -27.50 -6.60 -27.14
C PHE A 71 -26.20 -7.37 -27.40
N GLU A 72 -25.09 -6.65 -27.59
CA GLU A 72 -23.76 -7.25 -27.79
C GLU A 72 -23.29 -8.04 -26.56
N ASP A 73 -23.70 -7.60 -25.37
CA ASP A 73 -23.33 -8.19 -24.09
C ASP A 73 -24.20 -9.39 -23.67
N ILE A 74 -25.31 -9.69 -24.36
CA ILE A 74 -26.19 -10.84 -24.03
C ILE A 74 -25.40 -12.15 -23.89
N PRO A 75 -24.51 -12.53 -24.83
CA PRO A 75 -23.71 -13.75 -24.70
C PRO A 75 -22.79 -13.73 -23.47
N HIS A 76 -22.23 -12.56 -23.14
CA HIS A 76 -21.38 -12.37 -21.96
C HIS A 76 -22.19 -12.49 -20.66
N TYR A 77 -23.39 -11.92 -20.63
CA TYR A 77 -24.31 -12.03 -19.51
C TYR A 77 -24.70 -13.48 -19.23
N ILE A 78 -25.05 -14.25 -20.27
CA ILE A 78 -25.41 -15.67 -20.13
C ILE A 78 -24.22 -16.48 -19.59
N LYS A 79 -23.03 -16.30 -20.18
CA LYS A 79 -21.83 -17.05 -19.78
C LYS A 79 -21.38 -16.73 -18.35
N THR A 80 -21.39 -15.45 -17.96
CA THR A 80 -21.07 -15.05 -16.58
C THR A 80 -22.12 -15.52 -15.58
N ARG A 81 -23.42 -15.51 -15.95
CA ARG A 81 -24.47 -16.06 -15.09
C ARG A 81 -24.26 -17.55 -14.83
N ILE A 82 -24.05 -18.36 -15.88
CA ILE A 82 -23.77 -19.80 -15.75
C ILE A 82 -22.56 -20.06 -14.86
N CYS A 83 -21.50 -19.27 -15.02
CA CYS A 83 -20.30 -19.35 -14.18
C CYS A 83 -20.62 -19.12 -12.70
N LEU A 84 -21.41 -18.07 -12.39
CA LEU A 84 -21.71 -17.68 -11.01
C LEU A 84 -22.77 -18.57 -10.34
N THR A 85 -23.78 -19.02 -11.08
CA THR A 85 -24.90 -19.78 -10.50
C THR A 85 -24.66 -21.28 -10.48
N TRP A 86 -24.04 -21.82 -11.53
CA TRP A 86 -23.90 -23.27 -11.72
C TRP A 86 -22.46 -23.75 -11.54
N GLY A 87 -21.50 -22.84 -11.34
CA GLY A 87 -20.10 -23.19 -11.15
C GLY A 87 -19.46 -23.87 -12.37
N ILE A 88 -20.00 -23.63 -13.57
CA ILE A 88 -19.48 -24.17 -14.83
C ILE A 88 -18.51 -23.15 -15.43
N PHE A 89 -17.22 -23.50 -15.44
CA PHE A 89 -16.13 -22.62 -15.88
C PHE A 89 -15.62 -23.05 -17.27
N LYS A 90 -15.88 -22.23 -18.29
CA LYS A 90 -15.42 -22.50 -19.65
C LYS A 90 -14.08 -21.81 -19.90
N LYS A 91 -12.98 -22.58 -19.98
CA LYS A 91 -11.63 -22.05 -20.29
C LYS A 91 -11.64 -21.10 -21.49
N PRO A 92 -12.17 -21.46 -22.69
CA PRO A 92 -12.09 -20.57 -23.86
C PRO A 92 -12.77 -19.21 -23.64
N TYR A 93 -13.79 -19.16 -22.77
CA TYR A 93 -14.45 -17.91 -22.44
C TYR A 93 -13.61 -17.08 -21.46
N LEU A 94 -13.19 -17.66 -20.34
CA LEU A 94 -12.41 -16.95 -19.32
C LEU A 94 -11.04 -16.51 -19.86
N ASP A 95 -10.49 -17.28 -20.79
CA ASP A 95 -9.22 -16.99 -21.46
C ASP A 95 -9.38 -16.00 -22.64
N SER A 96 -10.60 -15.54 -22.92
CA SER A 96 -10.87 -14.45 -23.87
C SER A 96 -11.07 -13.09 -23.21
N LEU A 97 -11.21 -13.06 -21.87
CA LEU A 97 -11.52 -11.86 -21.10
C LEU A 97 -10.26 -11.31 -20.43
N TYR A 98 -9.71 -10.22 -20.96
CA TYR A 98 -8.57 -9.52 -20.39
C TYR A 98 -9.02 -8.48 -19.37
N VAL A 99 -8.31 -8.45 -18.25
CA VAL A 99 -8.46 -7.44 -17.19
C VAL A 99 -7.17 -6.64 -17.04
N LYS A 100 -7.29 -5.36 -16.68
CA LYS A 100 -6.14 -4.46 -16.52
C LYS A 100 -5.61 -4.55 -15.09
N ARG A 101 -4.28 -4.60 -14.95
CA ARG A 101 -3.56 -4.65 -13.68
C ARG A 101 -4.03 -3.59 -12.68
N GLU A 102 -4.06 -2.33 -13.09
CA GLU A 102 -4.42 -1.20 -12.23
C GLU A 102 -5.82 -1.37 -11.60
N GLU A 103 -6.82 -1.73 -12.42
CA GLU A 103 -8.20 -1.92 -11.98
C GLU A 103 -8.31 -3.09 -10.99
N VAL A 104 -7.56 -4.16 -11.21
CA VAL A 104 -7.54 -5.32 -10.30
C VAL A 104 -6.82 -4.98 -8.99
N ILE A 105 -5.72 -4.22 -9.03
CA ILE A 105 -5.03 -3.76 -7.81
C ILE A 105 -5.97 -2.89 -6.98
N ASP A 106 -6.67 -1.93 -7.59
CA ASP A 106 -7.65 -1.09 -6.92
C ASP A 106 -8.80 -1.91 -6.30
N LEU A 107 -9.29 -2.92 -7.02
CA LEU A 107 -10.28 -3.87 -6.50
C LEU A 107 -9.75 -4.59 -5.25
N CYS A 108 -8.48 -5.02 -5.26
CA CYS A 108 -7.87 -5.71 -4.14
C CYS A 108 -7.76 -4.82 -2.90
N ILE A 109 -7.33 -3.57 -3.09
CA ILE A 109 -7.24 -2.55 -2.02
C ILE A 109 -8.63 -2.31 -1.40
N LYS A 110 -9.65 -2.08 -2.25
CA LYS A 110 -11.02 -1.80 -1.78
C LYS A 110 -11.68 -2.99 -1.06
N SER A 111 -11.34 -4.20 -1.50
CA SER A 111 -11.92 -5.44 -0.97
C SER A 111 -11.06 -6.09 0.11
N TYR A 112 -9.96 -5.46 0.52
CA TYR A 112 -8.98 -5.97 1.50
C TYR A 112 -8.52 -7.41 1.22
N CYS A 113 -8.16 -7.72 -0.03
CA CYS A 113 -7.67 -9.04 -0.41
C CYS A 113 -6.24 -8.99 -0.98
N ASP A 114 -5.54 -10.12 -0.89
CA ASP A 114 -4.14 -10.26 -1.32
C ASP A 114 -3.97 -9.95 -2.80
N PHE A 115 -2.91 -9.24 -3.17
CA PHE A 115 -2.61 -8.99 -4.57
C PHE A 115 -2.26 -10.28 -5.33
N PRO A 116 -2.62 -10.38 -6.63
CA PRO A 116 -2.16 -11.47 -7.47
C PRO A 116 -0.63 -11.51 -7.49
N PRO A 117 0.04 -12.64 -7.14
CA PRO A 117 1.49 -12.71 -7.01
C PRO A 117 2.26 -12.29 -8.28
N CYS A 118 1.65 -12.49 -9.46
CA CYS A 118 2.24 -12.08 -10.73
C CYS A 118 2.30 -10.55 -10.93
N TRP A 119 1.54 -9.78 -10.15
CA TRP A 119 1.50 -8.33 -10.17
C TRP A 119 1.90 -7.68 -8.85
N THR A 120 2.06 -8.48 -7.80
CA THR A 120 2.77 -8.07 -6.59
C THR A 120 4.18 -7.63 -6.99
N PRO A 121 4.60 -6.40 -6.63
CA PRO A 121 5.98 -6.00 -6.84
C PRO A 121 6.90 -7.03 -6.17
N LYS A 122 7.80 -7.67 -6.93
CA LYS A 122 8.77 -8.64 -6.40
C LYS A 122 9.65 -8.06 -5.28
N ARG A 123 9.65 -6.73 -5.17
CA ARG A 123 10.18 -5.95 -4.06
C ARG A 123 9.25 -4.76 -3.86
N LEU A 124 8.73 -4.57 -2.64
CA LEU A 124 8.36 -3.21 -2.25
C LEU A 124 9.64 -2.36 -2.40
N PRO A 125 9.58 -1.13 -2.92
CA PRO A 125 10.75 -0.25 -2.98
C PRO A 125 11.37 0.05 -1.62
N TYR A 126 10.79 -0.47 -0.54
CA TYR A 126 11.37 -0.50 0.80
C TYR A 126 12.67 -1.30 0.91
N GLU A 127 12.93 -2.30 0.05
CA GLU A 127 14.18 -3.09 0.07
C GLU A 127 15.19 -2.72 -1.02
N SER A 128 14.80 -1.90 -2.00
CA SER A 128 15.79 -1.13 -2.73
C SER A 128 16.27 -0.04 -1.79
N SER A 129 17.48 -0.17 -1.28
CA SER A 129 18.30 0.98 -0.92
C SER A 129 18.48 1.82 -2.19
N VAL A 130 17.45 2.54 -2.61
CA VAL A 130 17.63 3.76 -3.37
C VAL A 130 18.66 4.51 -2.54
N PRO A 131 19.84 4.85 -3.08
CA PRO A 131 20.67 5.81 -2.39
C PRO A 131 19.75 6.99 -2.21
N LYS A 132 19.30 7.24 -0.97
CA LYS A 132 18.56 8.44 -0.66
C LYS A 132 19.42 9.51 -1.28
N GLU A 133 18.94 10.13 -2.35
CA GLU A 133 19.45 11.43 -2.71
C GLU A 133 19.32 12.19 -1.40
N THR A 134 20.46 12.44 -0.76
CA THR A 134 20.63 13.50 0.21
C THR A 134 20.47 14.80 -0.55
N LYS A 135 19.34 14.99 -1.23
CA LYS A 135 18.72 16.28 -1.25
C LYS A 135 18.45 16.52 0.21
N ASN A 136 19.27 17.38 0.80
CA ASN A 136 18.96 18.05 2.04
C ASN A 136 17.58 18.67 1.84
N TYR A 137 16.53 17.88 2.07
CA TYR A 137 15.16 18.38 2.08
C TYR A 137 15.08 19.14 3.39
N ARG A 138 15.53 20.39 3.32
CA ARG A 138 15.12 21.43 4.23
C ARG A 138 13.72 21.83 3.76
N PRO A 139 12.66 21.56 4.53
CA PRO A 139 11.36 22.15 4.25
C PRO A 139 11.54 23.66 4.14
N ALA A 140 10.80 24.31 3.23
CA ALA A 140 10.94 25.75 3.01
C ALA A 140 10.56 26.58 4.26
N ASP A 141 9.81 25.99 5.20
CA ASP A 141 9.28 26.65 6.39
C ASP A 141 9.75 25.97 7.69
N GLU A 142 10.56 26.71 8.46
CA GLU A 142 11.03 26.33 9.80
C GLU A 142 9.87 26.13 10.79
N ASN A 143 8.74 26.82 10.58
CA ASN A 143 7.60 26.71 11.49
C ASN A 143 6.97 25.32 11.46
N GLU A 144 6.94 24.66 10.30
CA GLU A 144 6.39 23.29 10.19
C GLU A 144 7.23 22.29 10.98
N ASP A 145 8.57 22.40 10.89
CA ASP A 145 9.50 21.55 11.63
C ASP A 145 9.44 21.83 13.13
N ARG A 146 9.29 23.10 13.53
CA ARG A 146 9.04 23.49 14.92
C ARG A 146 7.76 22.84 15.45
N ILE A 147 6.64 22.97 14.73
CA ILE A 147 5.34 22.39 15.12
C ILE A 147 5.47 20.87 15.26
N ARG A 148 6.18 20.23 14.33
CA ARG A 148 6.38 18.78 14.37
C ARG A 148 7.23 18.33 15.55
N CYS A 149 8.34 19.03 15.83
CA CYS A 149 9.17 18.77 17.00
C CYS A 149 8.37 18.95 18.30
N GLN A 150 7.53 19.99 18.38
CA GLN A 150 6.65 20.23 19.53
C GLN A 150 5.63 19.11 19.71
N ALA A 151 4.95 18.66 18.64
CA ALA A 151 3.98 17.58 18.73
C ALA A 151 4.61 16.26 19.22
N ILE A 152 5.79 15.91 18.69
CA ILE A 152 6.54 14.73 19.15
C ILE A 152 6.95 14.89 20.62
N ALA A 153 7.48 16.06 21.00
CA ALA A 153 7.92 16.33 22.36
C ALA A 153 6.75 16.24 23.36
N SER A 154 5.61 16.85 23.05
CA SER A 154 4.39 16.74 23.85
C SER A 154 3.99 15.29 24.05
N THR A 155 3.96 14.49 22.97
CA THR A 155 3.60 13.06 23.03
C THR A 155 4.57 12.28 23.92
N LEU A 156 5.88 12.52 23.78
CA LEU A 156 6.88 11.85 24.60
C LEU A 156 6.74 12.22 26.07
N TRP A 157 6.46 13.48 26.39
CA TRP A 157 6.24 13.92 27.77
C TRP A 157 4.91 13.47 28.37
N GLU A 158 3.87 13.28 27.56
CA GLU A 158 2.63 12.65 28.01
C GLU A 158 2.88 11.20 28.46
N LEU A 159 3.72 10.47 27.72
CA LEU A 159 4.11 9.10 28.06
C LEU A 159 5.05 9.03 29.26
N ASP A 160 6.06 9.90 29.29
CA ASP A 160 7.00 10.00 30.40
C ASP A 160 7.44 11.46 30.66
N PRO A 161 6.82 12.13 31.65
CA PRO A 161 7.16 13.50 32.02
C PRO A 161 8.60 13.67 32.53
N ALA A 162 9.28 12.57 32.91
CA ALA A 162 10.65 12.62 33.42
C ALA A 162 11.69 12.78 32.29
N ILE A 163 11.31 12.59 31.02
CA ILE A 163 12.23 12.70 29.88
C ILE A 163 12.94 14.05 29.89
N HIS A 164 14.27 14.00 29.94
CA HIS A 164 15.10 15.18 29.88
C HIS A 164 15.19 15.71 28.44
N PRO A 165 15.05 17.04 28.21
CA PRO A 165 15.10 17.65 26.87
C PRO A 165 16.33 17.22 26.07
N VAL A 166 17.50 17.15 26.70
CA VAL A 166 18.75 16.71 26.06
C VAL A 166 18.63 15.29 25.47
N HIS A 167 18.08 14.33 26.22
CA HIS A 167 17.93 12.96 25.72
C HIS A 167 16.83 12.86 24.65
N MET A 168 15.80 13.70 24.74
CA MET A 168 14.75 13.81 23.73
C MET A 168 15.31 14.35 22.41
N VAL A 169 16.09 15.43 22.46
CA VAL A 169 16.73 16.03 21.28
C VAL A 169 17.69 15.05 20.61
N GLN A 170 18.39 14.23 21.38
CA GLN A 170 19.28 13.21 20.82
C GLN A 170 18.57 11.95 20.33
N SER A 171 17.26 11.85 20.50
CA SER A 171 16.51 10.65 20.13
C SER A 171 16.32 10.52 18.62
N THR A 172 16.36 9.29 18.14
CA THR A 172 16.09 8.95 16.73
C THR A 172 14.71 9.44 16.31
N ILE A 173 13.72 9.42 17.21
CA ILE A 173 12.36 9.82 16.89
C ILE A 173 12.32 11.31 16.56
N LEU A 174 12.88 12.16 17.42
CA LEU A 174 12.87 13.60 17.21
C LEU A 174 13.76 14.01 16.02
N GLN A 175 14.93 13.36 15.90
CA GLN A 175 15.90 13.62 14.83
C GLN A 175 15.36 13.23 13.45
N ARG A 176 14.72 12.07 13.32
CA ARG A 176 14.25 11.53 12.04
C ARG A 176 12.84 11.98 11.68
N PHE A 177 11.90 11.94 12.61
CA PHE A 177 10.50 12.26 12.30
C PHE A 177 10.24 13.75 12.47
N GLY A 178 10.88 14.41 13.45
CA GLY A 178 10.80 15.85 13.65
C GLY A 178 11.71 16.69 12.75
N ASN A 179 12.47 16.05 11.85
CA ASN A 179 13.51 16.71 11.04
C ASN A 179 14.63 17.37 11.86
N GLY A 180 14.82 16.97 13.13
CA GLY A 180 15.83 17.54 14.01
C GLY A 180 17.25 17.49 13.46
N ARG A 181 17.58 16.54 12.57
CA ARG A 181 18.94 16.43 11.98
C ARG A 181 19.34 17.66 11.16
N ASN A 182 18.38 18.47 10.75
CA ASN A 182 18.60 19.69 9.99
C ASN A 182 18.93 20.91 10.87
N TYR A 183 18.91 20.77 12.20
CA TYR A 183 19.02 21.86 13.17
C TYR A 183 20.01 21.56 14.29
N GLY A 184 20.56 22.60 14.90
CA GLY A 184 21.41 22.46 16.07
C GLY A 184 20.60 22.01 17.30
N GLU A 185 21.24 21.29 18.23
CA GLU A 185 20.56 20.83 19.45
C GLU A 185 19.88 21.96 20.23
N GLU A 186 20.51 23.13 20.31
CA GLU A 186 19.96 24.28 21.05
C GLU A 186 18.68 24.83 20.40
N THR A 187 18.63 24.91 19.06
CA THR A 187 17.43 25.32 18.33
C THR A 187 16.24 24.41 18.65
N ILE A 188 16.49 23.10 18.64
CA ILE A 188 15.46 22.10 18.94
C ILE A 188 15.04 22.18 20.41
N LYS A 189 16.00 22.35 21.34
CA LYS A 189 15.72 22.55 22.77
C LYS A 189 14.81 23.76 22.98
N ASP A 190 15.07 24.87 22.29
CA ASP A 190 14.26 26.08 22.38
C ASP A 190 12.83 25.87 21.83
N TRP A 191 12.68 25.13 20.74
CA TRP A 191 11.36 24.81 20.19
C TRP A 191 10.50 23.99 21.15
N ILE A 192 11.06 22.92 21.71
CA ILE A 192 10.33 22.00 22.59
C ILE A 192 10.12 22.58 23.99
N LYS A 193 10.92 23.57 24.41
CA LYS A 193 10.78 24.24 25.71
C LYS A 193 9.38 24.80 25.96
N SER A 194 8.70 25.24 24.89
CA SER A 194 7.33 25.75 24.95
C SER A 194 6.29 24.71 25.41
N VAL A 195 6.57 23.43 25.19
CA VAL A 195 5.68 22.31 25.54
C VAL A 195 6.24 21.42 26.67
N ASP A 196 7.38 21.80 27.27
CA ASP A 196 7.95 21.08 28.43
C ASP A 196 7.03 21.23 29.66
N PRO A 197 6.47 20.13 30.20
CA PRO A 197 5.67 20.20 31.43
C PRO A 197 6.49 20.67 32.64
N GLN A 198 7.82 20.55 32.60
CA GLN A 198 8.72 20.92 33.69
C GLN A 198 9.48 22.23 33.40
N LYS A 199 8.84 23.37 33.67
CA LYS A 199 9.42 24.71 33.41
C LYS A 199 10.67 25.08 34.24
N LYS A 200 11.02 24.30 35.28
CA LYS A 200 12.12 24.58 36.22
C LYS A 200 13.01 23.36 36.47
N ARG A 201 13.69 22.86 35.44
CA ARG A 201 14.72 21.81 35.60
C ARG A 201 16.01 22.41 36.20
N LYS A 202 16.70 21.66 37.07
CA LYS A 202 17.98 22.09 37.66
C LYS A 202 19.05 22.21 36.57
N LYS A 203 19.85 23.28 36.60
CA LYS A 203 21.02 23.42 35.71
C LYS A 203 22.07 22.37 36.09
N GLY A 204 22.51 21.57 35.13
CA GLY A 204 23.51 20.52 35.34
C GLY A 204 23.48 19.44 34.26
N ALA A 205 24.37 18.46 34.37
CA ALA A 205 24.39 17.31 33.48
C ALA A 205 23.06 16.55 33.54
N PRO A 206 22.53 16.06 32.40
CA PRO A 206 21.28 15.31 32.40
C PRO A 206 21.45 14.05 33.26
N PRO A 207 20.47 13.72 34.10
CA PRO A 207 20.56 12.55 34.96
C PRO A 207 20.55 11.27 34.11
N LYS A 208 21.32 10.26 34.53
CA LYS A 208 21.24 8.90 33.98
C LYS A 208 19.93 8.25 34.45
N ILE A 209 18.83 8.58 33.78
CA ILE A 209 17.49 8.06 34.07
C ILE A 209 17.16 6.97 33.06
N GLN A 210 16.63 5.86 33.56
CA GLN A 210 15.92 4.89 32.73
C GLN A 210 14.47 5.36 32.59
N TYR A 211 14.12 5.82 31.41
CA TYR A 211 12.76 6.30 31.11
C TYR A 211 11.78 5.13 30.97
N LYS A 212 10.49 5.40 31.15
CA LYS A 212 9.41 4.42 30.94
C LYS A 212 9.35 3.96 29.49
N ILE A 213 9.78 4.82 28.56
CA ILE A 213 9.87 4.51 27.13
C ILE A 213 11.33 4.50 26.67
N PRO A 214 11.73 3.56 25.81
CA PRO A 214 13.09 3.51 25.29
C PRO A 214 13.35 4.68 24.34
N LEU A 215 14.27 5.56 24.71
CA LEU A 215 14.77 6.65 23.87
C LEU A 215 16.09 6.22 23.20
N ILE A 216 15.98 5.71 21.97
CA ILE A 216 17.13 5.28 21.17
C ILE A 216 17.85 6.52 20.65
N LYS A 217 19.12 6.70 21.03
CA LYS A 217 19.98 7.79 20.53
C LYS A 217 20.18 7.64 19.02
N ASP A 218 20.08 8.75 18.29
CA ASP A 218 20.30 8.75 16.85
C ASP A 218 21.78 8.43 16.53
N PRO A 219 22.05 7.42 15.69
CA PRO A 219 23.43 7.00 15.40
C PRO A 219 24.23 8.05 14.62
N GLN A 220 23.59 9.03 13.98
CA GLN A 220 24.27 10.07 13.21
C GLN A 220 24.78 11.23 14.08
N LEU A 221 24.40 11.29 15.35
CA LEU A 221 24.92 12.28 16.32
C LEU A 221 26.24 11.84 16.97
N GLY A 222 26.79 10.68 16.57
CA GLY A 222 27.96 10.05 17.16
C GLY A 222 29.27 10.16 16.37
N ASN A 223 29.31 10.99 15.32
CA ASN A 223 30.51 11.28 14.53
C ASN A 223 30.94 12.72 14.71
#